data_AF-A0A932AXQ3-F1
#
_entry.id   AF-A0A932AXQ3-F1
#
_cell.length_a   1.000
_cell.length_b   1.000
_cell.length_c   1.000
_cell.angle_alpha   90.00
_cell.angle_beta   90.00
_cell.angle_gamma   90.00
#
_symmetry.space_group_name_H-M   'P 1'
#
loop_
_entity.id
_entity.type
_entity.pdbx_description
1 polymer ?
#
loop_
_entity_poly.entity_id
_entity_poly.type
_entity_poly.pdbx_seq_one_letter_code
_entity_poly.pdbx_strand_id
1 'polypeptide(L)' 'MLIAVARESDAGEPRVAATPETVKKFKALGAEVVVARGAGVASGISDADYEAAGATVGDDVGKTADLVLKVK' A
#
# COMPACT_ATOMS: atom_id res chain seq x y z
N MET A 1 -10.15 11.09 0.24
CA MET A 1 -8.69 11.23 0.07
C MET A 1 -8.14 9.90 -0.36
N LEU A 2 -7.37 9.85 -1.44
CA LEU A 2 -6.74 8.65 -1.97
C LEU A 2 -5.29 8.54 -1.48
N ILE A 3 -4.98 7.47 -0.76
CA ILE A 3 -3.65 7.14 -0.27
C ILE A 3 -3.09 6.00 -1.12
N ALA A 4 -1.89 6.19 -1.67
CA ALA A 4 -1.16 5.17 -2.40
C ALA A 4 0.02 4.64 -1.60
N VAL A 5 0.15 3.32 -1.52
CA VAL A 5 1.32 2.65 -0.93
C VAL A 5 2.19 2.16 -2.08
N ALA A 6 3.35 2.79 -2.26
CA ALA A 6 4.26 2.45 -3.33
C ALA A 6 5.04 1.14 -3.04
N ARG A 7 5.46 0.47 -4.11
CA ARG A 7 6.43 -0.63 -4.02
C ARG A 7 7.84 -0.04 -4.02
N GLU A 8 8.66 -0.48 -3.09
CA GLU A 8 10.07 -0.08 -3.04
C GLU A 8 10.84 -0.64 -4.24
N SER A 9 11.70 0.20 -4.82
CA SER A 9 12.51 -0.14 -6.00
C SER A 9 13.94 -0.55 -5.66
N ASP A 10 14.40 -0.21 -4.45
CA ASP A 10 15.71 -0.62 -3.94
C ASP A 10 15.67 -2.10 -3.53
N ALA A 11 16.52 -2.92 -4.14
CA ALA A 11 16.63 -4.34 -3.84
C ALA A 11 17.04 -4.63 -2.38
N GLY A 12 17.69 -3.68 -1.71
CA GLY A 12 18.06 -3.77 -0.29
C GLY A 12 16.96 -3.31 0.67
N GLU A 13 15.79 -2.92 0.18
CA GLU A 13 14.69 -2.39 0.99
C GLU A 13 13.48 -3.33 0.98
N PRO A 14 13.41 -4.31 1.90
CA PRO A 14 12.32 -5.28 1.93
C PRO A 14 11.05 -4.74 2.61
N ARG A 15 11.10 -3.55 3.21
CA ARG A 15 10.00 -2.96 3.98
C ARG A 15 8.91 -2.40 3.05
N VAL A 16 7.72 -2.20 3.62
CA VAL A 16 6.59 -1.53 2.99
C VAL A 16 6.04 -0.45 3.93
N ALA A 17 5.56 0.66 3.37
CA ALA A 17 5.14 1.81 4.17
C ALA A 17 3.79 1.65 4.89
N ALA A 18 3.03 0.59 4.59
CA ALA A 18 1.75 0.31 5.24
C ALA A 18 1.50 -1.21 5.37
N THR A 19 0.88 -1.60 6.49
CA THR A 19 0.41 -2.96 6.74
C THR A 19 -1.11 -3.06 6.56
N PRO A 20 -1.70 -4.27 6.50
CA PRO A 20 -3.16 -4.45 6.48
C PRO A 20 -3.87 -3.75 7.65
N GLU A 21 -3.24 -3.67 8.83
CA GLU A 21 -3.80 -2.93 9.97
C GLU A 21 -3.86 -1.42 9.68
N THR A 22 -2.79 -0.86 9.10
CA THR A 22 -2.74 0.54 8.68
C THR A 22 -3.81 0.85 7.63
N VAL A 23 -4.00 -0.06 6.65
CA VAL A 23 -5.08 0.05 5.65
C VAL A 23 -6.45 0.14 6.32
N LYS A 24 -6.76 -0.77 7.26
CA LYS A 24 -8.04 -0.76 7.99
C LYS A 24 -8.27 0.57 8.71
N LYS A 25 -7.24 1.12 9.35
CA LYS A 25 -7.32 2.42 10.03
C LYS A 25 -7.59 3.56 9.06
N PHE A 26 -6.92 3.60 7.90
CA PHE A 26 -7.18 4.62 6.88
C PHE A 26 -8.57 4.51 6.27
N LYS A 27 -9.04 3.30 5.96
CA LYS A 27 -10.42 3.07 5.50
C LYS A 27 -11.44 3.51 6.56
N ALA A 28 -11.20 3.22 7.84
CA ALA A 28 -12.07 3.65 8.94
C ALA A 28 -12.14 5.18 9.10
N LEU A 29 -11.09 5.91 8.70
CA LEU A 29 -11.05 7.37 8.64
C LEU A 29 -11.68 7.95 7.36
N GLY A 30 -12.20 7.11 6.46
CA GLY A 30 -12.85 7.53 5.21
C GLY A 30 -11.88 7.80 4.05
N ALA A 31 -10.62 7.36 4.15
CA ALA A 31 -9.70 7.39 3.02
C ALA A 31 -9.95 6.20 2.09
N GLU A 32 -9.63 6.35 0.82
CA GLU A 32 -9.44 5.23 -0.11
C GLU A 32 -7.96 4.85 -0.11
N VAL A 33 -7.66 3.55 -0.17
CA VAL A 33 -6.29 3.05 -0.15
C VAL A 33 -6.03 2.17 -1.36
N VAL A 34 -4.98 2.52 -2.10
CA VAL A 34 -4.46 1.73 -3.20
C VAL A 34 -3.05 1.27 -2.85
N VAL A 35 -2.75 -0.01 -3.08
CA VAL A 35 -1.43 -0.60 -2.83
C VAL A 35 -0.83 -1.08 -4.14
N ALA A 36 0.45 -0.74 -4.38
CA ALA A 36 1.16 -1.23 -5.56
C ALA A 36 1.27 -2.75 -5.50
N ARG A 37 1.00 -3.42 -6.62
CA ARG A 37 1.11 -4.87 -6.72
C ARG A 37 2.47 -5.37 -6.25
N GLY A 38 2.45 -6.31 -5.31
CA GLY A 38 3.64 -6.90 -4.73
C GLY A 38 4.42 -6.00 -3.77
N ALA A 39 3.89 -4.84 -3.35
CA ALA A 39 4.60 -3.92 -2.45
C ALA A 39 4.95 -4.56 -1.10
N GLY A 40 4.07 -5.39 -0.55
CA GLY A 40 4.28 -6.04 0.75
C GLY A 40 5.00 -7.40 0.68
N VAL A 41 5.26 -7.95 -0.51
CA VAL A 41 5.73 -9.34 -0.64
C VAL A 41 7.07 -9.57 0.05
N ALA A 42 8.02 -8.64 -0.10
CA ALA A 42 9.31 -8.71 0.57
C ALA A 42 9.20 -8.53 2.11
N SER A 43 8.11 -7.94 2.58
CA SER A 43 7.73 -7.83 3.99
C SER A 43 6.87 -9.00 4.50
N GLY A 44 6.61 -10.01 3.67
CA GLY A 44 5.78 -11.17 4.02
C GLY A 44 4.27 -10.89 4.04
N ILE A 45 3.81 -9.84 3.36
CA ILE A 45 2.39 -9.46 3.28
C ILE A 45 1.94 -9.64 1.82
N SER A 46 0.92 -10.46 1.61
CA SER A 46 0.41 -10.72 0.26
C SER A 46 -0.52 -9.61 -0.22
N ASP A 47 -0.69 -9.50 -1.54
CA ASP A 47 -1.69 -8.60 -2.13
C ASP A 47 -3.11 -8.91 -1.61
N ALA A 48 -3.43 -10.20 -1.41
CA ALA A 48 -4.71 -10.64 -0.87
C ALA A 48 -4.95 -10.15 0.58
N ASP A 49 -3.90 -10.01 1.40
CA ASP A 49 -4.02 -9.45 2.75
C ASP A 49 -4.41 -7.97 2.73
N TYR A 50 -3.94 -7.22 1.74
CA TYR A 50 -4.32 -5.83 1.53
C TYR A 50 -5.76 -5.70 1.01
N GLU A 51 -6.15 -6.55 0.05
CA GLU A 51 -7.52 -6.60 -0.45
C GLU A 51 -8.52 -6.97 0.66
N ALA A 52 -8.20 -7.98 1.47
CA ALA A 52 -9.00 -8.37 2.64
C ALA A 52 -9.09 -7.26 3.70
N ALA A 53 -8.11 -6.35 3.75
CA ALA A 53 -8.15 -5.16 4.59
C ALA A 53 -8.94 -3.99 3.98
N GLY A 54 -9.40 -4.12 2.73
CA GLY A 54 -10.21 -3.12 2.03
C GLY A 54 -9.41 -2.13 1.18
N ALA A 55 -8.14 -2.40 0.91
CA ALA A 55 -7.40 -1.68 -0.13
C ALA A 55 -7.72 -2.25 -1.52
N THR A 56 -7.49 -1.45 -2.55
CA THR A 56 -7.41 -1.93 -3.93
C THR A 56 -5.95 -2.17 -4.30
N VAL A 57 -5.65 -3.28 -4.99
CA VAL A 57 -4.29 -3.54 -5.51
C VAL A 57 -4.23 -3.18 -6.98
N GLY A 58 -3.19 -2.45 -7.39
CA GLY A 58 -3.04 -2.00 -8.77
C GLY A 58 -1.60 -1.74 -9.18
N ASP A 59 -1.42 -1.53 -10.48
CA ASP A 59 -0.17 -1.03 -11.05
C ASP A 59 -0.22 0.51 -11.10
N ASP A 60 0.92 1.18 -10.99
CA ASP A 60 1.02 2.64 -11.17
C ASP A 60 0.19 3.50 -10.18
N VAL A 61 0.26 3.15 -8.89
CA VAL A 61 -0.61 3.68 -7.83
C VAL A 61 -0.42 5.16 -7.46
N GLY A 62 0.68 5.79 -7.89
CA GLY A 62 1.05 7.14 -7.44
C GLY A 62 0.48 8.31 -8.23
N LYS A 63 -0.05 8.09 -9.45
CA LYS A 63 -0.37 9.19 -10.39
C LYS A 63 -1.59 10.03 -9.99
N THR A 64 -2.55 9.44 -9.30
CA THR A 64 -3.83 10.08 -8.93
C THR A 64 -4.01 10.22 -7.42
N ALA A 65 -3.02 9.81 -6.62
CA ALA A 65 -3.12 9.80 -5.18
C ALA A 65 -2.90 11.20 -4.58
N ASP A 66 -3.68 11.54 -3.56
CA ASP A 66 -3.49 12.76 -2.77
C ASP A 66 -2.26 12.64 -1.85
N LEU A 67 -1.94 11.40 -1.43
CA LEU A 67 -0.83 11.08 -0.55
C LEU A 67 -0.15 9.78 -1.01
N VAL A 68 1.18 9.81 -1.14
CA VAL A 68 1.98 8.62 -1.44
C VAL A 68 2.81 8.25 -0.22
N LEU A 69 2.69 7.00 0.24
CA LEU A 69 3.48 6.41 1.31
C LEU A 69 4.56 5.51 0.73
N LYS A 70 5.82 5.81 1.07
CA LYS A 70 7.00 5.04 0.69
C LYS A 70 8.01 4.99 1.84
N VAL A 71 8.92 4.03 1.81
CA VAL A 71 9.99 3.87 2.80
C VAL A 71 11.23 4.67 2.39
N LYS A 72 11.72 4.51 1.16
CA LYS A 72 12.91 5.21 0.65
C LYS A 72 12.68 5.92 -0.67
#